data_AF-A0AA88E8H4-F1
#
_entry.id   AF-A0AA88E8H4-F1
#
_cell.length_a   1.000
_cell.length_b   1.000
_cell.length_c   1.000
_cell.angle_alpha   90.00
_cell.angle_beta   90.00
_cell.angle_gamma   90.00
#
_symmetry.space_group_name_H-M   'P 1'
#
loop_
_entity.id
_entity.type
_entity.pdbx_description
1 polymer ?
#
loop_
_entity_poly.entity_id
_entity_poly.type
_entity_poly.pdbx_seq_one_letter_code
_entity_poly.pdbx_strand_id
1 'polypeptide(L)'
;MESAKEKFESQLNDIAGDQILQTAKITIKLYQVAKSEAESFWNRVESMFLLNLNQEKADLASKQEIQKMLSYKNEEGWAILSKGPVAMITGRSSTFIKVLEKFTNWKDKIGKKNFEEAFKECYSEIMKSDSHCCRLDIPFVAGKAPERMKCAECERIMEMFISYKCCREGG
;
A
#
# COMPACT_ATOMS: atom_id res chain seq x y z
N MET A 1 -0.42 -19.23 18.99
CA MET A 1 -0.10 -18.90 17.58
C MET A 1 -0.11 -17.38 17.53
N GLU A 2 1.00 -16.75 17.17
CA GLU A 2 1.12 -15.29 17.09
C GLU A 2 0.28 -14.77 15.92
N SER A 3 -0.47 -13.69 16.12
CA SER A 3 -1.26 -13.06 15.06
C SER A 3 -0.36 -12.30 14.08
N ALA A 4 -0.83 -12.11 12.83
CA ALA A 4 -0.09 -11.34 11.82
C ALA A 4 0.24 -9.91 12.29
N LYS A 5 -0.63 -9.32 13.12
CA LYS A 5 -0.45 -7.99 13.73
C LYS A 5 0.70 -7.99 14.74
N GLU A 6 0.68 -8.92 15.70
CA GLU A 6 1.74 -9.05 16.72
C GLU A 6 3.11 -9.29 16.07
N LYS A 7 3.14 -10.17 15.07
CA LYS A 7 4.36 -10.45 14.30
C LYS A 7 4.90 -9.21 13.60
N PHE A 8 4.03 -8.41 12.98
CA PHE A 8 4.40 -7.16 12.33
C PHE A 8 5.00 -6.17 13.34
N GLU A 9 4.33 -6.00 14.49
CA GLU A 9 4.78 -5.10 15.57
C GLU A 9 6.13 -5.53 16.14
N SER A 10 6.30 -6.80 16.47
CA SER A 10 7.53 -7.34 17.03
C SER A 10 8.70 -7.09 16.08
N GLN A 11 8.57 -7.47 14.82
CA GLN A 11 9.64 -7.31 13.82
C GLN A 11 9.99 -5.83 13.59
N LEU A 12 8.98 -4.95 13.58
CA LEU A 12 9.23 -3.54 13.39
C LEU A 12 9.97 -2.93 14.60
N ASN A 13 9.63 -3.34 15.81
CA ASN A 13 10.32 -2.91 17.03
C ASN A 13 11.78 -3.39 17.05
N ASP A 14 12.03 -4.64 16.65
CA ASP A 14 13.39 -5.17 16.53
C ASP A 14 14.23 -4.37 15.54
N ILE A 15 13.66 -4.05 14.37
CA ILE A 15 14.32 -3.25 13.34
C ILE A 15 14.56 -1.83 13.83
N ALA A 16 13.56 -1.19 14.45
CA ALA A 16 13.67 0.16 15.00
C ALA A 16 14.78 0.27 16.06
N GLY A 17 15.09 -0.84 16.76
CA GLY A 17 16.19 -0.94 17.72
C GLY A 17 17.57 -1.20 17.11
N ASP A 18 17.68 -1.57 15.83
CA ASP A 18 18.98 -1.93 15.21
C ASP A 18 19.92 -0.71 15.15
N GLN A 19 21.18 -0.96 15.52
CA GLN A 19 22.25 0.05 15.59
C GLN A 19 22.48 0.78 14.25
N ILE A 20 22.17 0.14 13.12
CA ILE A 20 22.32 0.75 11.80
C ILE A 20 21.35 1.92 11.61
N LEU A 21 20.12 1.82 12.12
CA LEU A 21 19.14 2.91 12.04
C LEU A 21 19.52 4.03 12.99
N GLN A 22 20.01 3.71 14.18
CA GLN A 22 20.50 4.70 15.14
C GLN A 22 21.67 5.50 14.56
N THR A 23 22.64 4.80 13.95
CA THR A 23 23.81 5.42 13.31
C THR A 23 23.40 6.29 12.13
N ALA A 24 22.42 5.84 11.34
CA ALA A 24 21.84 6.61 10.23
C ALA A 24 20.86 7.71 10.69
N LYS A 25 20.60 7.84 12.00
CA LYS A 25 19.62 8.77 12.60
C LYS A 25 18.21 8.61 12.03
N ILE A 26 17.81 7.38 11.77
CA ILE A 26 16.50 7.02 11.23
C ILE A 26 15.58 6.62 12.37
N THR A 27 14.37 7.17 12.40
CA THR A 27 13.31 6.81 13.34
C THR A 27 12.13 6.23 12.58
N ILE A 28 11.70 5.04 12.98
CA ILE A 28 10.52 4.39 12.44
C ILE A 28 9.42 4.47 13.49
N LYS A 29 8.21 4.87 13.08
CA LYS A 29 7.04 4.91 13.94
C LYS A 29 5.95 4.03 13.34
N LEU A 30 5.38 3.15 14.15
CA LEU A 30 4.18 2.42 13.78
C LEU A 30 2.96 3.29 14.05
N TYR A 31 2.11 3.47 13.04
CA TYR A 31 0.80 4.05 13.20
C TYR A 31 -0.26 3.01 12.86
N GLN A 32 -1.10 2.68 13.84
CA GLN A 32 -2.17 1.71 13.66
C GLN A 32 -3.46 2.44 13.32
N VAL A 33 -3.99 2.17 12.14
CA VAL A 33 -5.30 2.70 11.77
C VAL A 33 -6.36 1.88 12.50
N ALA A 34 -7.09 2.54 13.40
CA ALA A 34 -8.16 1.87 14.13
C ALA A 34 -9.25 1.39 13.17
N LYS A 35 -9.97 0.32 13.52
CA LYS A 35 -11.06 -0.21 12.67
C LYS A 35 -12.12 0.87 12.37
N SER A 36 -12.42 1.72 13.35
CA SER A 36 -13.34 2.87 13.20
C SER A 36 -12.82 3.96 12.26
N GLU A 37 -11.50 4.07 12.10
CA GLU A 37 -10.86 5.10 11.27
C GLU A 37 -10.54 4.58 9.86
N ALA A 38 -10.40 3.26 9.70
CA ALA A 38 -10.08 2.62 8.42
C ALA A 38 -11.11 2.95 7.34
N GLU A 39 -12.39 2.96 7.67
CA GLU A 39 -13.44 3.35 6.74
C GLU A 39 -13.29 4.81 6.29
N SER A 40 -13.10 5.72 7.25
CA SER A 40 -12.89 7.15 6.97
C SER A 40 -11.63 7.40 6.14
N PHE A 41 -10.56 6.66 6.40
CA PHE A 41 -9.33 6.68 5.62
C PHE A 41 -9.60 6.29 4.17
N TRP A 42 -10.24 5.14 3.95
CA TRP A 42 -10.51 4.67 2.59
C TRP A 42 -11.51 5.53 1.84
N ASN A 43 -12.52 6.08 2.51
CA ASN A 43 -13.47 7.02 1.89
C ASN A 43 -12.75 8.29 1.38
N ARG A 44 -11.69 8.75 2.07
CA ARG A 44 -10.86 9.87 1.62
C ARG A 44 -10.02 9.49 0.40
N VAL A 45 -9.35 8.34 0.41
CA VAL A 45 -8.56 7.86 -0.73
C VAL A 45 -9.46 7.66 -1.96
N GLU A 46 -10.65 7.10 -1.76
CA GLU A 46 -11.65 6.89 -2.80
C GLU A 46 -12.18 8.22 -3.37
N SER A 47 -12.44 9.20 -2.52
CA SER A 47 -12.81 10.55 -2.96
C SER A 47 -11.69 11.20 -3.78
N MET A 48 -10.43 11.07 -3.36
CA MET A 48 -9.28 11.56 -4.14
C MET A 48 -9.19 10.87 -5.50
N PHE A 49 -9.44 9.57 -5.57
CA PHE A 49 -9.45 8.84 -6.84
C PHE A 49 -10.54 9.36 -7.78
N LEU A 50 -11.78 9.46 -7.30
CA LEU A 50 -12.92 9.92 -8.10
C LEU A 50 -12.76 11.36 -8.61
N LEU A 51 -12.13 12.24 -7.82
CA LEU A 51 -11.81 13.61 -8.24
C LEU A 51 -10.75 13.63 -9.36
N ASN A 52 -9.80 12.70 -9.32
CA ASN A 52 -8.67 12.67 -10.25
C ASN A 52 -8.93 11.87 -11.54
N LEU A 53 -9.97 11.03 -11.59
CA LEU A 53 -10.27 10.16 -12.74
C LEU A 53 -10.20 10.90 -14.09
N ASN A 54 -10.87 12.05 -14.18
CA ASN A 54 -11.01 12.81 -15.44
C ASN A 54 -10.23 14.13 -15.46
N GLN A 55 -9.39 14.40 -14.46
CA GLN A 55 -8.56 15.59 -14.45
C GLN A 55 -7.32 15.39 -15.33
N GLU A 56 -7.25 16.07 -16.48
CA GLU A 56 -6.07 16.01 -17.36
C GLU A 56 -4.81 16.56 -16.70
N LYS A 57 -4.96 17.50 -15.75
CA LYS A 57 -3.86 18.15 -15.04
C LYS A 57 -3.33 17.38 -13.82
N ALA A 58 -4.01 16.32 -13.40
CA ALA A 58 -3.58 15.54 -12.25
C ALA A 58 -2.38 14.66 -12.64
N ASP A 59 -1.34 14.71 -11.81
CA ASP A 59 -0.10 13.95 -12.00
C ASP A 59 -0.36 12.44 -12.13
N LEU A 60 0.19 11.83 -13.18
CA LEU A 60 -0.02 10.41 -13.49
C LEU A 60 0.48 9.50 -12.37
N ALA A 61 1.63 9.84 -11.76
CA ALA A 61 2.20 9.06 -10.67
C ALA A 61 1.27 9.10 -9.44
N SER A 62 0.71 10.27 -9.13
CA SER A 62 -0.29 10.43 -8.06
C SER A 62 -1.56 9.61 -8.33
N LYS A 63 -2.07 9.59 -9.57
CA LYS A 63 -3.23 8.74 -9.94
C LYS A 63 -2.94 7.25 -9.76
N GLN A 64 -1.77 6.81 -10.22
CA GLN A 64 -1.35 5.41 -10.10
C GLN A 64 -1.16 4.99 -8.65
N GLU A 65 -0.60 5.85 -7.79
CA GLU A 65 -0.43 5.55 -6.38
C GLU A 65 -1.78 5.47 -5.65
N ILE A 66 -2.71 6.39 -5.91
CA ILE A 66 -4.08 6.33 -5.34
C ILE A 66 -4.79 5.05 -5.82
N GLN A 67 -4.67 4.70 -7.10
CA GLN A 67 -5.22 3.46 -7.65
C GLN A 67 -4.62 2.23 -6.95
N LYS A 68 -3.30 2.23 -6.77
CA LYS A 68 -2.56 1.17 -6.05
C LYS A 68 -3.05 1.04 -4.62
N MET A 69 -3.17 2.15 -3.89
CA MET A 69 -3.71 2.15 -2.53
C MET A 69 -5.09 1.50 -2.46
N LEU A 70 -6.02 1.94 -3.31
CA LEU A 70 -7.38 1.39 -3.32
C LEU A 70 -7.43 -0.10 -3.66
N SER A 71 -6.47 -0.60 -4.44
CA SER A 71 -6.43 -2.03 -4.75
C SER A 71 -6.17 -2.93 -3.53
N TYR A 72 -5.59 -2.38 -2.46
CA TYR A 72 -5.35 -3.09 -1.21
C TYR A 72 -6.48 -2.90 -0.18
N LYS A 73 -7.50 -2.06 -0.46
CA LYS A 73 -8.62 -1.76 0.47
C LYS A 73 -9.34 -3.02 0.96
N ASN A 74 -9.53 -4.00 0.06
CA ASN A 74 -10.31 -5.21 0.31
C ASN A 74 -9.42 -6.46 0.54
N GLU A 75 -8.11 -6.29 0.67
CA GLU A 75 -7.18 -7.37 1.01
C GLU A 75 -7.26 -7.68 2.51
N GLU A 76 -6.81 -8.87 2.93
CA GLU A 76 -6.85 -9.31 4.34
C GLU A 76 -6.10 -8.38 5.30
N GLY A 77 -5.13 -7.62 4.79
CA GLY A 77 -4.49 -6.53 5.52
C GLY A 77 -3.53 -5.74 4.64
N TRP A 78 -3.38 -4.45 4.94
CA TRP A 78 -2.58 -3.50 4.18
C TRP A 78 -1.59 -2.76 5.09
N ALA A 79 -0.53 -2.24 4.49
CA ALA A 79 0.44 -1.37 5.14
C ALA A 79 0.94 -0.29 4.17
N ILE A 80 1.27 0.87 4.73
CA ILE A 80 1.83 2.00 3.98
C ILE A 80 3.14 2.40 4.67
N LEU A 81 4.23 2.41 3.91
CA LEU A 81 5.47 3.07 4.30
C LEU A 81 5.40 4.52 3.81
N SER A 82 5.47 5.48 4.73
CA SER A 82 5.49 6.91 4.40
C SER A 82 6.75 7.59 4.91
N LYS A 83 7.16 8.66 4.22
CA LYS A 83 8.18 9.61 4.67
C LYS A 83 7.55 10.99 4.71
N GLY A 84 7.18 11.41 5.92
CA GLY A 84 6.37 12.61 6.11
C GLY A 84 5.01 12.47 5.40
N PRO A 85 4.57 13.44 4.56
CA PRO A 85 3.28 13.38 3.87
C PRO A 85 3.30 12.47 2.63
N VAL A 86 4.45 11.92 2.25
CA VAL A 86 4.60 11.15 1.01
C VAL A 86 4.50 9.65 1.30
N ALA A 87 3.57 8.96 0.65
CA ALA A 87 3.53 7.51 0.63
C ALA A 87 4.64 6.98 -0.30
N MET A 88 5.54 6.18 0.25
CA MET A 88 6.66 5.59 -0.50
C MET A 88 6.28 4.24 -1.10
N ILE A 89 5.53 3.44 -0.34
CA ILE A 89 5.10 2.09 -0.71
C ILE A 89 3.75 1.81 -0.07
N THR A 90 2.81 1.34 -0.87
CA THR A 90 1.55 0.73 -0.39
C THR A 90 1.49 -0.73 -0.82
N GLY A 91 1.08 -1.62 0.09
CA GLY A 91 1.09 -3.06 -0.17
C GLY A 91 0.32 -3.90 0.84
N ARG A 92 0.31 -5.22 0.60
CA ARG A 92 -0.23 -6.19 1.56
C ARG A 92 0.64 -6.22 2.82
N SER A 93 0.00 -6.33 3.97
CA SER A 93 0.67 -6.52 5.27
C SER A 93 1.61 -7.73 5.24
N SER A 94 1.20 -8.83 4.60
CA SER A 94 2.01 -10.05 4.45
C SER A 94 3.31 -9.82 3.66
N THR A 95 3.29 -8.97 2.63
CA THR A 95 4.50 -8.60 1.88
C THR A 95 5.41 -7.72 2.73
N PHE A 96 4.86 -6.78 3.49
CA PHE A 96 5.66 -5.98 4.43
C PHE A 96 6.35 -6.86 5.48
N ILE A 97 5.64 -7.81 6.09
CA ILE A 97 6.22 -8.79 7.03
C ILE A 97 7.42 -9.49 6.39
N LYS A 98 7.30 -9.98 5.15
CA LYS A 98 8.42 -10.61 4.42
C LYS A 98 9.61 -9.66 4.21
N VAL A 99 9.37 -8.35 4.01
CA VAL A 99 10.46 -7.36 3.90
C VAL A 99 11.17 -7.19 5.24
N LEU A 100 10.40 -7.10 6.33
CA LEU A 100 10.93 -6.96 7.69
C LEU A 100 11.74 -8.22 8.09
N GLU A 101 11.23 -9.42 7.78
CA GLU A 101 11.95 -10.69 7.98
C GLU A 101 13.32 -10.73 7.29
N LYS A 102 13.40 -10.12 6.10
CA LYS A 102 14.63 -10.07 5.31
C LYS A 102 15.54 -8.90 5.69
N PHE A 103 15.28 -8.17 6.78
CA PHE A 103 16.05 -6.98 7.15
C PHE A 103 17.55 -7.23 7.20
N THR A 104 17.99 -8.36 7.76
CA THR A 104 19.42 -8.75 7.79
C THR A 104 20.07 -8.79 6.41
N ASN A 105 19.30 -9.07 5.35
CA ASN A 105 19.80 -9.24 3.98
C ASN A 105 19.91 -7.92 3.21
N TRP A 106 19.27 -6.85 3.68
CA TRP A 106 19.28 -5.56 3.00
C TRP A 106 19.70 -4.38 3.88
N LYS A 107 19.85 -4.57 5.19
CA LYS A 107 20.23 -3.50 6.11
C LYS A 107 21.57 -2.88 5.79
N ASP A 108 22.53 -3.63 5.26
CA ASP A 108 23.85 -3.14 4.82
C ASP A 108 23.77 -2.11 3.69
N LYS A 109 22.63 -2.05 2.99
CA LYS A 109 22.35 -1.03 1.98
C LYS A 109 22.01 0.33 2.61
N ILE A 110 21.57 0.36 3.87
CA ILE A 110 21.30 1.60 4.62
C ILE A 110 22.62 2.32 4.85
N GLY A 111 22.70 3.58 4.41
CA GLY A 111 23.92 4.38 4.43
C GLY A 111 24.63 4.47 3.08
N LYS A 112 24.42 3.49 2.18
CA LYS A 112 24.71 3.64 0.74
C LYS A 112 23.54 4.28 -0.01
N LYS A 113 22.32 3.99 0.46
CA LYS A 113 21.06 4.57 0.00
C LYS A 113 20.13 4.85 1.18
N ASN A 114 19.07 5.60 0.89
CA ASN A 114 18.05 5.90 1.88
C ASN A 114 17.27 4.64 2.29
N PHE A 115 16.73 4.62 3.51
CA PHE A 115 16.00 3.47 4.03
C PHE A 115 14.82 3.08 3.14
N GLU A 116 14.02 4.06 2.70
CA GLU A 116 12.88 3.85 1.83
C GLU A 116 13.26 3.24 0.48
N GLU A 117 14.44 3.56 -0.05
CA GLU A 117 14.96 2.99 -1.30
C GLU A 117 15.42 1.55 -1.11
N ALA A 118 16.13 1.26 0.00
CA ALA A 118 16.55 -0.10 0.34
C ALA A 118 15.33 -1.01 0.60
N PHE A 119 14.34 -0.50 1.34
CA PHE A 119 13.08 -1.17 1.58
C PHE A 119 12.33 -1.42 0.26
N LYS A 120 12.21 -0.40 -0.60
CA LYS A 120 11.52 -0.51 -1.90
C LYS A 120 12.17 -1.54 -2.80
N GLU A 121 13.49 -1.65 -2.80
CA GLU A 121 14.20 -2.67 -3.58
C GLU A 121 13.87 -4.08 -3.08
N CYS A 122 13.97 -4.33 -1.76
CA CYS A 122 13.60 -5.62 -1.18
C CYS A 122 12.12 -5.96 -1.42
N TYR A 123 11.23 -4.99 -1.24
CA TYR A 123 9.81 -5.12 -1.53
C TYR A 123 9.58 -5.53 -2.99
N SER A 124 10.24 -4.84 -3.93
CA SER A 124 10.12 -5.11 -5.36
C SER A 124 10.66 -6.49 -5.74
N GLU A 125 11.74 -6.96 -5.11
CA GLU A 125 12.26 -8.32 -5.31
C GLU A 125 11.26 -9.39 -4.85
N ILE A 126 10.61 -9.19 -3.70
CA ILE A 126 9.56 -10.09 -3.20
C ILE A 126 8.37 -10.09 -4.17
N MET A 127 7.95 -8.91 -4.64
CA MET A 127 6.83 -8.79 -5.58
C MET A 127 7.13 -9.41 -6.96
N LYS A 128 8.38 -9.40 -7.43
CA LYS A 128 8.74 -10.05 -8.70
C LYS A 128 8.51 -11.56 -8.69
N SER A 129 8.65 -12.20 -7.52
CA SER A 129 8.39 -13.63 -7.37
C SER A 129 6.90 -13.99 -7.31
N ASP A 130 6.03 -12.98 -7.21
CA ASP A 130 4.60 -13.15 -6.97
C ASP A 130 3.83 -12.34 -8.03
N SER A 131 3.50 -12.98 -9.16
CA SER A 131 2.86 -12.29 -10.28
C SER A 131 1.48 -11.77 -9.86
N HIS A 132 1.31 -10.46 -9.76
CA HIS A 132 0.08 -9.88 -9.23
C HIS A 132 -0.58 -8.90 -10.19
N CYS A 133 -1.83 -9.21 -10.53
CA CYS A 133 -2.79 -8.22 -10.97
C CYS A 133 -3.50 -7.66 -9.74
N CYS A 134 -3.78 -6.36 -9.75
CA CYS A 134 -4.57 -5.72 -8.71
C CYS A 134 -6.06 -5.75 -9.09
N ARG A 135 -6.94 -5.89 -8.10
CA ARG A 135 -8.39 -5.67 -8.25
C ARG A 135 -8.73 -4.31 -7.68
N LEU A 136 -9.58 -3.55 -8.38
CA LEU A 136 -10.04 -2.25 -7.91
C LEU A 136 -11.57 -2.25 -7.87
N ASP A 137 -12.14 -2.10 -6.68
CA ASP A 137 -13.58 -1.94 -6.50
C ASP A 137 -13.90 -0.47 -6.21
N ILE A 138 -14.47 0.22 -7.19
CA ILE A 138 -14.91 1.62 -7.09
C ILE A 138 -16.41 1.73 -7.34
N PRO A 139 -17.11 2.70 -6.72
CA PRO A 139 -18.50 2.97 -7.04
C PRO A 139 -18.62 3.37 -8.51
N PHE A 140 -19.60 2.79 -9.19
CA PHE A 140 -19.94 3.20 -10.53
C PHE A 140 -20.60 4.58 -10.48
N VAL A 141 -20.00 5.56 -11.17
CA VAL A 141 -20.61 6.88 -11.38
C VAL A 141 -20.83 7.05 -12.88
N ALA A 142 -22.10 7.10 -13.29
CA ALA A 142 -22.48 7.24 -14.68
C ALA A 142 -21.80 8.46 -15.33
N GLY A 143 -21.21 8.26 -16.51
CA GLY A 143 -20.46 9.30 -17.23
C GLY A 143 -19.09 9.67 -16.65
N LYS A 144 -18.68 9.08 -15.52
CA LYS A 144 -17.34 9.26 -14.92
C LYS A 144 -16.51 7.99 -14.84
N ALA A 145 -17.11 6.83 -15.08
CA ALA A 145 -16.38 5.57 -15.11
C ALA A 145 -15.37 5.57 -16.28
N PRO A 146 -14.09 5.25 -16.02
CA PRO A 146 -13.09 5.20 -17.08
C PRO A 146 -13.36 4.02 -18.03
N GLU A 147 -13.26 4.26 -19.34
CA GLU A 147 -13.44 3.21 -20.36
C GLU A 147 -12.31 2.16 -20.30
N ARG A 148 -11.09 2.60 -19.99
CA ARG A 148 -9.91 1.75 -19.86
C ARG A 148 -9.05 2.21 -18.69
N MET A 149 -8.54 1.26 -17.93
CA MET A 149 -7.60 1.52 -16.83
C MET A 149 -6.44 0.55 -16.94
N LYS A 150 -5.21 1.01 -16.68
CA LYS A 150 -4.05 0.13 -16.57
C LYS A 150 -3.90 -0.33 -15.13
N CYS A 151 -3.54 -1.58 -14.90
CA CYS A 151 -3.19 -2.10 -13.59
C CYS A 151 -2.00 -1.33 -13.02
N ALA A 152 -2.08 -0.90 -11.75
CA ALA A 152 -1.01 -0.16 -11.10
C ALA A 152 0.24 -1.01 -10.79
N GLU A 153 0.14 -2.34 -10.86
CA GLU A 153 1.25 -3.27 -10.61
C GLU A 153 1.85 -3.85 -11.89
N CYS A 154 1.02 -4.26 -12.86
CA CYS A 154 1.47 -4.96 -14.07
C CYS A 154 1.24 -4.20 -15.38
N GLU A 155 0.68 -2.99 -15.32
CA GLU A 155 0.41 -2.07 -16.43
C GLU A 155 -0.53 -2.58 -17.54
N ARG A 156 -0.97 -3.84 -17.47
CA ARG A 156 -1.97 -4.41 -18.39
C ARG A 156 -3.31 -3.69 -18.22
N ILE A 157 -4.07 -3.61 -19.31
CA ILE A 157 -5.43 -3.07 -19.29
C ILE A 157 -6.29 -3.99 -18.41
N MET A 158 -6.98 -3.39 -17.45
CA MET A 158 -7.88 -4.07 -16.53
C MET A 158 -9.23 -4.36 -17.21
N GLU A 159 -9.83 -5.48 -16.86
CA GLU A 159 -11.22 -5.78 -17.20
C GLU A 159 -12.17 -5.01 -16.26
N MET A 160 -13.29 -4.52 -16.80
CA MET A 160 -14.31 -3.80 -16.03
C MET A 160 -15.50 -4.72 -15.74
N PHE A 161 -15.88 -4.80 -14.47
CA PHE A 161 -17.09 -5.48 -14.02
C PHE A 161 -17.99 -4.50 -13.28
N ILE A 162 -19.29 -4.55 -13.54
CA ILE A 162 -20.30 -3.77 -12.81
C ILE A 162 -21.04 -4.73 -11.87
N SER A 163 -21.14 -4.37 -10.59
CA SER A 163 -21.89 -5.14 -9.59
C SER A 163 -22.95 -4.27 -8.92
N TYR A 164 -24.10 -4.88 -8.60
CA TYR A 164 -25.18 -4.23 -7.88
C TYR A 164 -25.14 -4.69 -6.42
N LYS A 165 -25.12 -3.74 -5.47
CA LYS A 165 -25.21 -4.03 -4.04
C LYS A 165 -26.58 -3.62 -3.52
N CYS A 166 -27.22 -4.51 -2.77
CA CYS A 166 -28.47 -4.22 -2.04
C CYS A 166 -28.14 -3.81 -0.60
N CYS A 167 -28.90 -2.88 -0.04
CA CYS A 167 -28.68 -2.21 1.25
C CYS A 167 -28.93 -3.08 2.50
N ARG A 168 -28.85 -4.41 2.44
CA ARG A 168 -29.03 -5.22 3.66
C ARG A 168 -27.76 -5.20 4.52
N GLU A 169 -27.78 -4.35 5.54
CA GLU A 169 -26.96 -4.48 6.73
C GLU A 169 -27.51 -5.64 7.59
N GLY A 170 -26.63 -6.57 7.99
CA GLY A 170 -26.89 -7.48 9.13
C GLY A 170 -27.42 -8.88 8.78
N GLY A 171 -26.54 -9.86 8.98
CA GLY A 171 -26.85 -11.22 9.39
C GLY A 171 -25.82 -11.64 10.42
#